data_AF-A0A2X2J3T5-F1
#
_entry.id   AF-A0A2X2J3T5-F1
#
_cell.length_a   1.000
_cell.length_b   1.000
_cell.length_c   1.000
_cell.angle_alpha   90.00
_cell.angle_beta   90.00
_cell.angle_gamma   90.00
#
_symmetry.space_group_name_H-M   'P 1'
#
loop_
_entity.id
_entity.type
_entity.pdbx_description
1 polymer ?
#
loop_
_entity_poly.entity_id
_entity_poly.type
_entity_poly.pdbx_seq_one_letter_code
_entity_poly.pdbx_strand_id
1 'polypeptide(L)'
;MLGEGGVEWRPEDQAVVALPPLNMNLARYLVIQGIKSKKIRARSALRPLDVAGLSQLLVQVSNLIVDCPEIQRLDIHPLLASGSEFTALDVTLDISPFEGDNESRLAVRLIRISWKNG
;
A
#
# COMPACT_ATOMS: atom_id res chain seq x y z
N MET A 1 4.11 4.15 -0.99
CA MET A 1 4.33 5.10 0.13
C MET A 1 2.99 5.39 0.78
N LEU A 2 2.96 5.82 2.04
CA LEU A 2 1.72 6.19 2.73
C LEU A 2 1.91 7.47 3.54
N GLY A 3 1.02 8.45 3.33
CA GLY A 3 1.03 9.74 4.01
C GLY A 3 -0.32 10.45 3.87
N GLU A 4 -0.43 11.63 4.45
CA GLU A 4 -1.66 12.41 4.47
C GLU A 4 -1.76 13.39 3.29
N GLY A 5 -2.97 13.52 2.71
CA GLY A 5 -3.25 14.52 1.68
C GLY A 5 -3.55 15.92 2.21
N GLY A 6 -3.43 16.93 1.34
CA GLY A 6 -3.75 18.33 1.66
C GLY A 6 -2.62 19.14 2.29
N VAL A 7 -1.37 18.65 2.22
CA VAL A 7 -0.14 19.39 2.52
C VAL A 7 0.77 19.35 1.30
N GLU A 8 1.61 20.37 1.13
CA GLU A 8 2.65 20.37 0.08
C GLU A 8 3.59 19.18 0.30
N TRP A 9 3.61 18.26 -0.66
CA TRP A 9 4.10 16.90 -0.44
C TRP A 9 5.64 16.85 -0.48
N ARG A 10 6.25 16.53 0.66
CA ARG A 10 7.68 16.20 0.78
C ARG A 10 7.82 14.75 1.26
N PRO A 11 8.07 13.79 0.34
CA PRO A 11 7.97 12.36 0.64
C PRO A 11 8.83 11.92 1.83
N GLU A 12 10.05 12.44 1.93
CA GLU A 12 11.01 12.19 3.01
C GLU A 12 10.47 12.51 4.41
N ASP A 13 9.71 13.61 4.52
CA ASP A 13 9.23 14.13 5.80
C ASP A 13 7.79 13.70 6.12
N GLN A 14 7.01 13.32 5.09
CA GLN A 14 5.55 13.19 5.22
C GLN A 14 5.03 11.79 4.93
N ALA A 15 5.87 10.84 4.51
CA ALA A 15 5.44 9.48 4.22
C ALA A 15 6.19 8.41 5.02
N VAL A 16 5.50 7.31 5.32
CA VAL A 16 6.12 6.05 5.71
C VAL A 16 6.21 5.15 4.48
N VAL A 17 7.24 4.31 4.44
CA VAL A 17 7.57 3.49 3.27
C VAL A 17 7.70 2.04 3.67
N ALA A 18 7.16 1.17 2.83
CA ALA A 18 7.42 -0.26 2.83
C ALA A 18 7.53 -0.73 1.37
N LEU A 19 8.17 -1.87 1.17
CA LEU A 19 8.30 -2.52 -0.13
C LEU A 19 7.30 -3.69 -0.23
N PRO A 20 6.74 -3.96 -1.41
CA PRO A 20 5.95 -5.16 -1.65
C PRO A 20 6.84 -6.43 -1.62
N PRO A 21 6.27 -7.61 -1.35
CA PRO A 21 4.87 -7.85 -0.96
C PRO A 21 4.58 -7.46 0.50
N LEU A 22 3.36 -6.98 0.76
CA LEU A 22 2.84 -6.72 2.11
C LEU A 22 1.90 -7.83 2.54
N ASN A 23 2.11 -8.32 3.76
CA ASN A 23 1.09 -9.07 4.50
C ASN A 23 0.37 -8.15 5.50
N MET A 24 -0.68 -8.65 6.16
CA MET A 24 -1.47 -7.87 7.12
C MET A 24 -0.64 -7.31 8.29
N ASN A 25 0.40 -8.02 8.75
CA ASN A 25 1.25 -7.55 9.84
C ASN A 25 2.12 -6.37 9.40
N LEU A 26 2.76 -6.46 8.23
CA LEU A 26 3.58 -5.40 7.66
C LEU A 26 2.75 -4.16 7.32
N ALA A 27 1.58 -4.37 6.70
CA ALA A 27 0.66 -3.28 6.38
C ALA A 27 0.14 -2.56 7.64
N ARG A 28 -0.27 -3.33 8.67
CA ARG A 28 -0.70 -2.78 9.95
C ARG A 28 0.42 -2.00 10.64
N TYR A 29 1.64 -2.51 10.61
CA TYR A 29 2.80 -1.81 11.14
C TYR A 29 3.03 -0.48 10.43
N LEU A 30 2.96 -0.46 9.10
CA LEU A 30 3.12 0.75 8.29
C LEU A 30 2.07 1.81 8.66
N VAL A 31 0.80 1.43 8.75
CA VAL A 31 -0.28 2.35 9.15
C VAL A 31 -0.06 2.91 10.55
N ILE A 32 0.26 2.04 11.53
CA ILE A 32 0.52 2.46 12.91
C ILE A 32 1.72 3.40 12.98
N GLN A 33 2.78 3.14 12.21
CA GLN A 33 3.93 4.04 12.13
C GLN A 33 3.53 5.40 11.55
N GLY A 34 2.73 5.43 10.49
CA GLY A 34 2.23 6.68 9.89
C GLY A 34 1.44 7.52 10.91
N ILE A 35 0.58 6.87 11.71
CA ILE A 35 -0.18 7.55 12.77
C ILE A 35 0.75 8.05 13.88
N LYS A 36 1.64 7.19 14.42
CA LYS A 36 2.55 7.55 15.52
C LYS A 36 3.52 8.67 15.15
N SER A 37 3.99 8.68 13.90
CA SER A 37 4.87 9.73 13.36
C SER A 37 4.11 10.99 12.90
N LYS A 38 2.79 11.06 13.12
CA LYS A 38 1.92 12.17 12.68
C LYS A 38 1.91 12.42 11.17
N LYS A 39 2.35 11.44 10.38
CA LYS A 39 2.28 11.41 8.91
C LYS A 39 0.88 11.05 8.40
N ILE A 40 0.04 10.50 9.27
CA ILE A 40 -1.41 10.29 9.07
C ILE A 40 -2.11 10.88 10.30
N ARG A 41 -2.92 11.93 10.13
CA ARG A 41 -3.74 12.45 11.24
C ARG A 41 -5.05 11.68 11.36
N ALA A 42 -5.33 11.16 12.55
CA ALA A 42 -6.67 10.70 12.90
C ALA A 42 -7.56 11.93 13.20
N ARG A 43 -8.05 12.62 12.16
CA ARG A 43 -8.76 13.92 12.33
C ARG A 43 -10.16 13.80 12.95
N SER A 44 -10.79 12.63 12.95
CA SER A 44 -12.16 12.45 13.43
C SER A 44 -12.22 11.58 14.68
N ALA A 45 -12.63 12.18 15.81
CA ALA A 45 -12.96 11.45 17.03
C ALA A 45 -14.26 10.63 16.90
N LEU A 46 -15.17 11.04 16.00
CA LEU A 46 -16.47 10.40 15.76
C LEU A 46 -16.36 9.19 14.81
N ARG A 47 -15.41 9.22 13.88
CA ARG A 47 -15.13 8.14 12.93
C ARG A 47 -13.62 7.92 12.86
N PRO A 48 -13.05 7.16 13.82
CA PRO A 48 -11.62 6.87 13.79
C PRO A 48 -11.27 6.12 12.51
N LEU A 49 -10.03 6.31 12.03
CA LEU A 49 -9.51 5.58 10.89
C LEU A 49 -9.53 4.08 11.18
N ASP A 50 -10.16 3.29 10.31
CA ASP A 50 -10.08 1.84 10.38
C ASP A 50 -8.69 1.36 9.93
N VAL A 51 -7.83 1.11 10.92
CA VAL A 51 -6.47 0.60 10.67
C VAL A 51 -6.51 -0.77 9.99
N ALA A 52 -7.46 -1.63 10.32
CA ALA A 52 -7.53 -2.97 9.73
C ALA A 52 -7.97 -2.88 8.27
N GLY A 53 -9.01 -2.11 7.98
CA GLY A 53 -9.50 -1.86 6.63
C GLY A 53 -8.43 -1.21 5.73
N LEU A 54 -7.72 -0.19 6.23
CA LEU A 54 -6.62 0.44 5.48
C LEU A 54 -5.46 -0.54 5.25
N SER A 55 -5.16 -1.41 6.23
CA SER A 55 -4.14 -2.45 6.07
C SER A 55 -4.52 -3.43 4.97
N GLN A 56 -5.80 -3.82 4.90
CA GLN A 56 -6.29 -4.73 3.88
C GLN A 56 -6.22 -4.10 2.48
N LEU A 57 -6.58 -2.82 2.34
CA LEU A 57 -6.42 -2.07 1.09
C LEU A 57 -4.94 -2.08 0.64
N LEU A 58 -4.00 -1.81 1.55
CA LEU A 58 -2.57 -1.80 1.24
C LEU A 58 -2.05 -3.18 0.82
N VAL A 59 -2.55 -4.26 1.42
CA VAL A 59 -2.23 -5.64 1.00
C VAL A 59 -2.77 -5.91 -0.41
N GLN A 60 -4.01 -5.49 -0.71
CA GLN A 60 -4.60 -5.67 -2.04
C GLN A 60 -3.81 -4.91 -3.11
N VAL A 61 -3.45 -3.65 -2.83
CA VAL A 61 -2.58 -2.86 -3.73
C VAL A 61 -1.21 -3.52 -3.88
N SER A 62 -0.62 -4.00 -2.78
CA SER A 62 0.65 -4.71 -2.85
C SER A 62 0.57 -5.95 -3.73
N ASN A 63 -0.49 -6.75 -3.62
CA ASN A 63 -0.67 -7.94 -4.45
C ASN A 63 -0.85 -7.56 -5.91
N LEU A 64 -1.64 -6.51 -6.21
CA LEU A 64 -1.81 -6.01 -7.58
C LEU A 64 -0.47 -5.65 -8.24
N ILE A 65 0.42 -4.96 -7.52
CA ILE A 65 1.74 -4.58 -8.05
C ILE A 65 2.67 -5.80 -8.22
N VAL A 66 2.54 -6.80 -7.35
CA VAL A 66 3.27 -8.06 -7.52
C VAL A 66 2.74 -8.84 -8.71
N ASP A 67 1.43 -8.94 -8.88
CA ASP A 67 0.80 -9.77 -9.90
C ASP A 67 0.83 -9.15 -11.30
N CYS A 68 0.91 -7.82 -11.40
CA CYS A 68 0.93 -7.07 -12.66
C CYS A 68 2.25 -6.34 -12.85
N PRO A 69 3.29 -7.00 -13.37
CA PRO A 69 4.60 -6.38 -13.48
C PRO A 69 4.69 -5.21 -14.44
N GLU A 70 3.72 -5.06 -15.34
CA GLU A 70 3.61 -3.94 -16.25
C GLU A 70 3.30 -2.63 -15.54
N ILE A 71 2.77 -2.67 -14.31
CA ILE A 71 2.52 -1.47 -13.51
C ILE A 71 3.85 -0.96 -12.94
N GLN A 72 4.35 0.12 -13.52
CA GLN A 72 5.59 0.79 -13.10
C GLN A 72 5.36 1.73 -11.93
N ARG A 73 4.17 2.33 -11.87
CA ARG A 73 3.75 3.21 -10.80
C ARG A 73 2.24 3.12 -10.62
N LEU A 74 1.81 3.13 -9.37
CA LEU A 74 0.42 3.30 -8.98
C LEU A 74 0.37 4.35 -7.87
N ASP A 75 -0.43 5.38 -8.09
CA ASP A 75 -0.66 6.48 -7.16
C ASP A 75 -2.15 6.57 -6.88
N ILE A 76 -2.52 6.59 -5.59
CA ILE A 76 -3.90 6.83 -5.15
C ILE A 76 -3.86 8.13 -4.34
N HIS A 77 -4.30 9.23 -4.95
CA HIS A 77 -4.27 10.52 -4.30
C HIS A 77 -5.35 11.47 -4.83
N PRO A 78 -6.37 11.83 -4.02
CA PRO A 78 -6.56 11.47 -2.62
C PRO A 78 -7.37 10.18 -2.41
N LEU A 79 -7.04 9.45 -1.34
CA LEU A 79 -7.89 8.41 -0.75
C LEU A 79 -8.67 9.02 0.42
N LEU A 80 -9.99 9.08 0.32
CA LEU A 80 -10.85 9.41 1.45
C LEU A 80 -11.02 8.18 2.35
N ALA A 81 -10.84 8.37 3.66
CA ALA A 81 -11.07 7.35 4.66
C ALA A 81 -12.06 7.87 5.72
N SER A 82 -13.18 7.16 5.91
CA SER A 82 -14.24 7.52 6.87
C SER A 82 -14.72 6.27 7.59
N GLY A 83 -14.22 6.04 8.80
CA GLY A 83 -14.43 4.76 9.48
C GLY A 83 -13.83 3.62 8.65
N SER A 84 -14.66 2.65 8.28
CA SER A 84 -14.31 1.49 7.43
C SER A 84 -14.51 1.73 5.93
N GLU A 85 -14.99 2.91 5.53
CA GLU A 85 -15.20 3.26 4.13
C GLU A 85 -13.95 3.92 3.55
N PHE A 86 -13.50 3.42 2.40
CA PHE A 86 -12.36 3.94 1.65
C PHE A 86 -12.79 4.26 0.23
N THR A 87 -12.58 5.50 -0.21
CA THR A 87 -12.94 5.94 -1.57
C THR A 87 -11.74 6.61 -2.21
N ALA A 88 -11.21 6.00 -3.27
CA ALA A 88 -10.22 6.64 -4.12
C ALA A 88 -10.93 7.68 -4.99
N LEU A 89 -10.59 8.95 -4.83
CA LEU A 89 -11.14 10.01 -5.68
C LEU A 89 -10.39 10.13 -7.00
N ASP A 90 -9.11 9.80 -6.98
CA ASP A 90 -8.25 9.77 -8.15
C ASP A 90 -7.22 8.65 -8.02
N VAL A 91 -6.88 8.07 -9.16
CA VAL A 91 -5.92 6.96 -9.30
C VAL A 91 -5.15 7.15 -10.60
N THR A 92 -3.82 7.25 -10.49
CA THR A 92 -2.92 7.34 -11.65
C THR A 92 -2.07 6.09 -11.76
N LEU A 93 -2.01 5.48 -12.95
CA LEU A 93 -1.17 4.32 -13.25
C LEU A 93 -0.22 4.64 -14.41
N ASP A 94 1.06 4.35 -14.21
CA ASP A 94 2.04 4.28 -15.30
C ASP A 94 2.28 2.82 -15.64
N ILE A 95 2.10 2.47 -16.92
CA ILE A 95 2.19 1.09 -17.41
C ILE A 95 3.22 1.02 -18.54
N SER A 96 4.07 -0.01 -18.51
CA SER A 96 4.97 -0.33 -19.62
C SER A 96 5.06 -1.84 -19.84
N PRO A 97 5.33 -2.31 -21.08
CA PRO A 97 5.64 -3.72 -21.29
C PRO A 97 6.73 -4.21 -20.34
N PHE A 98 6.56 -5.41 -19.81
CA PHE A 98 7.52 -6.04 -18.93
C PHE A 98 8.07 -7.31 -19.57
N GLU A 99 9.39 -7.44 -19.59
CA GLU A 99 10.09 -8.66 -20.01
C GLU A 99 11.03 -9.11 -18.88
N GLY A 100 11.00 -10.40 -18.53
CA GLY A 100 11.89 -11.00 -17.53
C GLY A 100 11.17 -11.76 -16.42
N ASP A 101 11.93 -12.12 -15.38
CA ASP A 101 11.39 -12.81 -14.19
C ASP A 101 10.79 -11.80 -13.21
N ASN A 102 9.48 -11.87 -13.01
CA ASN A 102 8.75 -10.99 -12.08
C ASN A 102 9.26 -11.13 -10.63
N GLU A 103 9.66 -12.33 -10.21
CA GLU A 103 10.16 -12.58 -8.85
C GLU A 103 11.48 -11.86 -8.54
N SER A 104 12.25 -11.48 -9.57
CA SER A 104 13.51 -10.75 -9.40
C SER A 104 13.35 -9.33 -8.86
N ARG A 105 12.12 -8.78 -8.94
CA ARG A 105 11.80 -7.40 -8.55
C ARG A 105 11.33 -7.27 -7.10
N LEU A 106 10.99 -8.40 -6.48
CA LEU A 106 10.39 -8.43 -5.14
C LEU A 106 11.46 -8.39 -4.06
N ALA A 107 11.20 -7.62 -2.99
CA ALA A 107 12.09 -7.56 -1.83
C ALA A 107 12.10 -8.89 -1.05
N VAL A 108 11.00 -9.65 -1.14
CA VAL A 108 10.85 -10.99 -0.57
C VAL A 108 10.19 -11.88 -1.62
N ARG A 109 10.80 -13.02 -1.90
CA ARG A 109 10.29 -13.99 -2.88
C ARG A 109 9.26 -14.91 -2.26
N LEU A 110 8.19 -15.20 -2.99
CA LEU A 110 7.19 -16.16 -2.59
C LEU A 110 7.72 -17.58 -2.86
N ILE A 111 7.92 -18.39 -1.81
CA ILE A 111 8.26 -19.80 -2.00
C ILE A 111 6.99 -20.54 -2.41
N ARG A 112 6.88 -20.89 -3.69
CA ARG A 112 5.79 -21.74 -4.19
C ARG A 112 6.14 -23.20 -3.90
N ILE A 113 5.59 -23.74 -2.82
CA ILE A 113 5.75 -25.16 -2.49
C ILE A 113 4.90 -25.96 -3.49
N SER A 114 5.53 -26.58 -4.50
CA SER A 114 4.85 -27.50 -5.38
C SER A 114 4.69 -28.85 -4.68
N TRP A 115 3.48 -29.22 -4.31
CA TRP A 115 3.18 -30.60 -3.94
C TRP A 115 3.25 -31.46 -5.20
N LYS A 116 4.32 -32.26 -5.34
CA LYS A 116 4.31 -33.38 -6.29
C LYS A 116 3.44 -34.47 -5.67
N ASN A 117 2.22 -34.62 -6.17
CA ASN A 117 1.41 -35.80 -5.90
C ASN A 117 2.11 -37.00 -6.54
N GLY A 118 2.44 -38.00 -5.72
CA GLY A 118 2.89 -39.32 -6.15
C GLY A 118 1.72 -40.23 -6.49
#